data_AF-A0A1Q9AME1-F1
#
_entry.id   AF-A0A1Q9AME1-F1
#
_cell.length_a   1.000
_cell.length_b   1.000
_cell.length_c   1.000
_cell.angle_alpha   90.00
_cell.angle_beta   90.00
_cell.angle_gamma   90.00
#
_symmetry.space_group_name_H-M   'P 1'
#
loop_
_entity.id
_entity.type
_entity.pdbx_description
1 polymer ?
#
loop_
_entity_poly.entity_id
_entity_poly.type
_entity_poly.pdbx_seq_one_letter_code
_entity_poly.pdbx_strand_id
1 'polypeptide(L)' 'MSGEVVNLRQARKQKARRDKEKTAEQNRISFGRTKAEKTLTKAVNAMADRKLDQGKLEQGRLDQGGRESAPDGSDDA' A
#
# COMPACT_ATOMS: atom_id res chain seq x y z
N MET A 1 -16.21 55.06 -22.33
CA MET A 1 -15.24 54.07 -21.84
C MET A 1 -15.84 53.37 -20.63
N SER A 2 -16.55 52.27 -20.84
CA SER A 2 -17.18 51.48 -19.77
C SER A 2 -16.10 50.66 -19.05
N GLY A 3 -15.85 50.96 -17.77
CA GLY A 3 -14.93 50.20 -16.95
C GLY A 3 -15.40 48.76 -16.77
N GLU A 4 -14.52 47.80 -17.06
CA GLU A 4 -14.81 46.38 -16.91
C GLU A 4 -14.94 46.03 -15.42
N VAL A 5 -16.15 45.65 -15.00
CA VAL A 5 -16.42 45.30 -13.60
C VAL A 5 -15.87 43.90 -13.33
N VAL A 6 -14.65 43.82 -12.81
CA VAL A 6 -14.01 42.54 -12.51
C VAL A 6 -14.52 41.97 -11.19
N ASN A 7 -15.08 40.76 -11.23
CA ASN A 7 -15.51 40.06 -10.02
C ASN A 7 -14.30 39.54 -9.22
N LEU A 8 -13.92 40.28 -8.18
CA LEU A 8 -12.80 39.94 -7.31
C LEU A 8 -12.93 38.57 -6.63
N ARG A 9 -14.15 38.06 -6.38
CA ARG A 9 -14.35 36.72 -5.82
C ARG A 9 -13.90 35.64 -6.81
N GLN A 10 -14.27 35.80 -8.08
CA GLN A 10 -13.86 34.87 -9.13
C GLN A 10 -12.35 34.95 -9.37
N ALA A 11 -11.77 36.15 -9.41
CA ALA A 11 -10.34 36.35 -9.53
C ALA A 11 -9.55 35.66 -8.38
N ARG A 12 -9.98 35.84 -7.13
CA ARG A 12 -9.40 35.15 -5.97
C ARG A 12 -9.51 33.62 -6.08
N LYS A 13 -10.66 33.11 -6.52
CA LYS A 13 -10.87 31.67 -6.73
C LYS A 13 -9.94 31.10 -7.79
N GLN A 14 -9.77 31.81 -8.91
CA GLN A 14 -8.85 31.41 -9.96
C GLN A 14 -7.40 31.42 -9.47
N LYS A 15 -6.98 32.46 -8.74
CA LYS A 15 -5.65 32.50 -8.11
C LYS A 15 -5.42 31.29 -7.20
N ALA A 16 -6.38 30.99 -6.31
CA ALA A 16 -6.27 29.84 -5.42
C ALA A 16 -6.20 28.49 -6.15
N ARG A 17 -6.88 28.36 -7.30
CA ARG A 17 -6.76 27.16 -8.16
C ARG A 17 -5.38 27.04 -8.79
N ARG A 18 -4.86 28.14 -9.36
CA ARG A 18 -3.51 28.18 -9.95
C ARG A 18 -2.41 27.87 -8.92
N ASP A 19 -2.54 28.40 -7.71
CA ASP A 19 -1.57 28.12 -6.63
C ASP A 19 -1.60 26.62 -6.25
N LYS A 20 -2.77 25.99 -6.22
CA LYS A 20 -2.90 24.53 -6.02
C LYS A 20 -2.32 23.71 -7.18
N GLU A 21 -2.50 24.15 -8.42
CA GLU A 21 -1.91 23.49 -9.59
C GLU A 21 -0.37 23.52 -9.55
N LYS A 22 0.22 24.67 -9.22
CA LYS A 22 1.68 24.81 -9.06
C LYS A 22 2.24 23.88 -7.98
N THR A 23 1.57 23.81 -6.82
CA THR A 23 1.99 22.89 -5.75
C THR A 23 1.83 21.43 -6.17
N ALA A 24 0.79 21.09 -6.93
CA ALA A 24 0.62 19.74 -7.47
C ALA A 24 1.73 19.40 -8.49
N GLU A 25 2.13 20.33 -9.34
CA GLU A 25 3.23 20.18 -10.27
C GLU A 25 4.58 20.00 -9.57
N GLN A 26 4.88 20.84 -8.57
CA GLN A 26 6.05 20.66 -7.72
C GLN A 26 6.06 19.30 -7.03
N ASN A 27 4.90 18.85 -6.53
CA ASN A 27 4.78 17.53 -5.91
C ASN A 27 4.99 16.38 -6.92
N ARG A 28 4.57 16.54 -8.18
CA ARG A 28 4.86 15.55 -9.25
C ARG A 28 6.36 15.47 -9.53
N ILE A 29 7.05 16.62 -9.58
CA ILE A 29 8.51 16.67 -9.79
C ILE A 29 9.25 16.09 -8.58
N SER A 30 8.95 16.58 -7.37
CA SER A 30 9.67 16.20 -6.15
C SER A 30 9.43 14.76 -5.71
N PHE A 31 8.22 14.23 -5.90
CA PHE A 31 7.87 12.90 -5.41
C PHE A 31 7.69 11.84 -6.51
N GLY A 32 7.76 12.23 -7.78
CA GLY A 32 7.75 11.35 -8.97
C GLY A 32 6.47 10.55 -9.22
N ARG A 33 5.61 10.38 -8.21
CA ARG A 33 4.35 9.64 -8.28
C ARG A 33 3.22 10.42 -7.63
N THR A 34 2.07 10.44 -8.29
CA THR A 34 0.85 11.04 -7.74
C THR A 34 0.31 10.20 -6.58
N LYS A 35 -0.52 10.80 -5.72
CA LYS A 35 -1.17 10.07 -4.62
C LYS A 35 -1.99 8.88 -5.13
N ALA A 36 -2.65 9.05 -6.27
CA ALA A 36 -3.45 8.01 -6.93
C ALA A 36 -2.59 6.81 -7.38
N GLU A 37 -1.45 7.07 -8.02
CA GLU A 37 -0.49 6.02 -8.39
C GLU A 37 0.06 5.30 -7.15
N LYS A 38 0.44 6.05 -6.10
CA LYS A 38 0.92 5.46 -4.84
C LYS A 38 -0.13 4.53 -4.22
N THR A 39 -1.40 4.95 -4.21
CA THR A 39 -2.49 4.12 -3.68
C THR A 39 -2.72 2.88 -4.53
N LEU A 40 -2.66 3.00 -5.86
CA LEU A 40 -2.82 1.88 -6.78
C LEU A 40 -1.70 0.86 -6.59
N THR A 41 -0.44 1.30 -6.59
CA THR A 41 0.72 0.42 -6.36
C THR A 41 0.64 -0.27 -5.00
N LYS A 42 0.25 0.46 -3.94
CA LYS A 42 0.08 -0.13 -2.61
C LYS A 42 -1.00 -1.21 -2.59
N ALA A 43 -2.12 -0.99 -3.28
CA ALA A 43 -3.19 -1.97 -3.37
C ALA A 43 -2.74 -3.23 -4.15
N VAL A 44 -2.04 -3.05 -5.26
CA VAL A 44 -1.48 -4.16 -6.06
C VAL A 44 -0.49 -4.98 -5.24
N ASN A 45 0.45 -4.33 -4.55
CA ASN A 45 1.43 -5.00 -3.70
C ASN A 45 0.73 -5.77 -2.56
N ALA A 46 -0.24 -5.15 -1.88
CA ALA A 46 -0.98 -5.83 -0.82
C ALA A 46 -1.75 -7.07 -1.31
N MET A 47 -2.26 -7.04 -2.55
CA MET A 47 -2.88 -8.22 -3.16
C MET A 47 -1.84 -9.29 -3.50
N ALA A 48 -0.66 -8.89 -3.99
CA ALA A 48 0.43 -9.81 -4.28
C ALA A 48 0.94 -10.49 -2.99
N ASP A 49 1.16 -9.72 -1.92
CA ASP A 49 1.59 -10.22 -0.61
C ASP A 49 0.59 -11.24 -0.06
N ARG A 50 -0.71 -10.91 -0.09
CA ARG A 50 -1.78 -11.84 0.34
C ARG A 50 -1.80 -13.14 -0.45
N LYS A 51 -1.57 -13.09 -1.77
CA LYS A 51 -1.50 -14.29 -2.61
C LYS A 51 -0.29 -15.15 -2.24
N LEU A 52 0.85 -14.52 -2.00
CA LEU A 52 2.06 -15.23 -1.56
C LEU A 52 1.86 -15.87 -0.18
N ASP A 53 1.24 -15.15 0.76
CA ASP A 53 0.96 -15.67 2.10
C ASP A 53 -0.07 -16.80 2.09
N GLN A 54 -1.09 -16.77 1.22
CA GLN A 54 -1.99 -17.90 1.01
C GLN A 54 -1.28 -19.13 0.43
N GLY A 55 -0.24 -18.91 -0.40
CA GLY A 55 0.59 -19.96 -0.97
C GLY A 55 1.62 -20.54 0.01
N LYS A 56 1.95 -19.81 1.09
CA LYS A 56 2.78 -20.34 2.18
C LYS A 56 1.94 -21.31 3.01
N LEU A 57 1.88 -22.56 2.56
CA LEU A 57 1.58 -23.66 3.47
C LEU A 57 2.66 -23.67 4.55
N GLU A 58 2.26 -23.50 5.79
CA GLU A 58 3.10 -23.70 6.96
C GLU A 58 3.92 -24.98 6.78
N GLN A 59 5.23 -24.81 6.59
CA GLN A 59 6.20 -25.89 6.63
C GLN A 59 6.28 -26.55 8.02
N GLY A 60 5.37 -26.20 8.94
CA GLY A 60 5.18 -26.82 10.25
C GLY A 60 4.32 -28.08 10.23
N ARG A 61 3.70 -28.47 9.12
CA ARG A 61 2.97 -29.76 9.03
C ARG A 61 3.89 -30.97 8.78
N LEU A 62 5.15 -30.76 8.39
CA LEU A 62 6.07 -31.85 8.07
C LEU A 62 7.00 -32.27 9.23
N ASP A 63 6.86 -31.68 10.43
CA ASP A 63 7.74 -31.99 11.58
C ASP A 63 7.01 -32.58 12.80
N GLN A 64 5.71 -32.88 12.70
CA GLN A 64 4.93 -33.48 13.79
C GLN A 64 4.43 -34.88 13.42
N GLY A 65 5.31 -35.87 13.46
CA GLY A 65 4.89 -37.27 13.34
C GLY A 65 6.08 -38.21 13.18
N GLY A 66 6.75 -38.57 14.27
CA GLY A 66 7.77 -39.62 14.21
C GLY A 66 8.82 -39.67 15.30
N ARG A 67 8.52 -39.26 16.53
CA ARG A 67 9.28 -39.74 17.70
C ARG A 67 8.29 -40.28 18.71
N GLU A 68 7.68 -41.41 18.38
CA GLU A 68 7.04 -42.27 19.37
C GLU A 68 8.10 -42.63 20.41
N SER A 69 7.91 -42.03 21.59
CA SER A 69 8.51 -42.44 22.85
C SER A 69 8.20 -43.91 23.12
N ALA A 70 9.26 -44.65 23.45
CA ALA A 70 9.36 -46.07 23.83
C ALA A 70 8.16 -46.68 24.58
N PRO A 71 7.95 -48.00 24.47
CA PRO A 71 7.73 -48.84 25.63
C PRO A 71 9.07 -49.41 26.11
N ASP A 72 9.44 -49.02 27.33
CA ASP A 72 10.36 -49.76 28.18
C ASP A 72 9.92 -51.23 28.23
N GLY A 73 10.84 -52.14 27.92
CA GLY A 73 10.57 -53.55 27.68
C GLY A 73 11.85 -54.35 27.80
N SER A 74 12.60 -54.14 28.88
CA SER A 74 13.67 -55.03 29.33
C SER A 74 13.39 -55.48 30.76
N ASP A 75 13.06 -56.76 30.93
CA ASP A 75 13.66 -57.68 31.90
C ASP A 75 12.66 -58.75 32.36
N ASP A 76 12.61 -59.85 31.61
CA ASP A 76 12.19 -61.17 32.12
C ASP A 76 12.88 -62.27 31.30
N ALA A 77 14.10 -62.65 31.74
CA ALA A 77 14.76 -63.93 31.46
C ALA A 77 15.97 -64.12 32.38
#